data_AF-A0A1F9H138-F1
#
_entry.id   AF-A0A1F9H138-F1
#
_cell.length_a   1.000
_cell.length_b   1.000
_cell.length_c   1.000
_cell.angle_alpha   90.00
_cell.angle_beta   90.00
_cell.angle_gamma   90.00
#
_symmetry.space_group_name_H-M   'P 1'
#
loop_
_entity.id
_entity.type
_entity.pdbx_description
1 polymer ?
#
loop_
_entity_poly.entity_id
_entity_poly.type
_entity_poly.pdbx_seq_one_letter_code
_entity_poly.pdbx_strand_id
1 'polypeptide(L)' 'MTSNETFFDNLVWTVKDVARELNCSTRLVQKLVAEDKIPYAKVGRLVRFSRLRINDWLKKGGSR' A
#
# COMPACT_ATOMS: atom_id res chain seq x y z
N MET A 1 6.08 -22.82 -17.59
CA MET A 1 6.31 -22.04 -16.36
C MET A 1 5.37 -20.85 -16.40
N THR A 2 4.35 -20.85 -15.54
CA THR A 2 3.20 -19.94 -15.54
C THR A 2 3.61 -18.52 -15.12
N SER A 3 3.68 -17.60 -16.08
CA SER A 3 4.00 -16.19 -15.92
C SER A 3 3.02 -15.36 -15.05
N ASN A 4 2.02 -16.00 -14.44
CA ASN A 4 0.96 -15.34 -13.68
C ASN A 4 1.26 -15.20 -12.17
N GLU A 5 2.08 -16.07 -11.58
CA GLU A 5 2.37 -16.01 -10.14
C GLU A 5 3.12 -14.73 -9.75
N THR A 6 4.04 -14.26 -10.61
CA THR A 6 4.81 -13.03 -10.36
C THR A 6 4.01 -11.74 -10.57
N PHE A 7 2.86 -11.81 -11.24
CA PHE A 7 2.05 -10.64 -11.55
C PHE A 7 1.18 -10.22 -10.35
N PHE A 8 0.60 -11.18 -9.64
CA PHE A 8 -0.22 -10.91 -8.45
C PHE A 8 0.61 -10.43 -7.26
N ASP A 9 1.82 -10.98 -7.08
CA ASP A 9 2.73 -10.55 -6.01
C ASP A 9 3.14 -9.07 -6.14
N ASN A 10 3.15 -8.53 -7.37
CA ASN A 10 3.44 -7.12 -7.61
C ASN A 10 2.22 -6.18 -7.44
N LEU A 11 1.02 -6.74 -7.29
CA LEU A 11 -0.22 -5.95 -7.17
C LEU A 11 -0.65 -5.71 -5.73
N VAL A 12 -0.26 -6.60 -4.79
CA VAL A 12 -0.70 -6.56 -3.40
C VAL A 12 0.46 -6.24 -2.46
N TRP A 13 0.54 -4.98 -2.06
CA TRP A 13 1.58 -4.46 -1.19
C TRP A 13 1.26 -4.63 0.30
N THR A 14 2.31 -4.82 1.08
CA THR A 14 2.29 -4.76 2.55
C THR A 14 2.59 -3.35 3.04
N VAL A 15 2.47 -3.13 4.36
CA VAL A 15 2.90 -1.89 5.02
C VAL A 15 4.38 -1.59 4.74
N LYS A 16 5.24 -2.61 4.64
CA LYS A 16 6.68 -2.43 4.38
C LYS A 16 6.94 -1.95 2.96
N ASP A 17 6.17 -2.44 1.99
CA ASP A 17 6.32 -2.05 0.58
C ASP A 17 5.90 -0.59 0.39
N VAL A 18 4.75 -0.20 0.99
CA VAL A 18 4.30 1.20 0.99
C VAL A 18 5.28 2.11 1.72
N ALA A 19 5.83 1.68 2.85
CA ALA A 19 6.82 2.48 3.59
C ALA A 19 8.09 2.73 2.77
N ARG A 20 8.53 1.73 2.01
CA ARG A 20 9.66 1.85 1.07
C ARG A 20 9.35 2.82 -0.06
N GLU A 21 8.16 2.71 -0.67
CA GLU A 21 7.72 3.60 -1.76
C GLU A 21 7.63 5.06 -1.29
N LEU A 22 7.09 5.29 -0.10
CA LEU A 22 6.95 6.62 0.50
C LEU A 22 8.22 7.15 1.15
N ASN A 23 9.30 6.35 1.17
CA ASN A 23 10.53 6.62 1.91
C ASN A 23 10.27 7.08 3.36
N CYS A 24 9.42 6.34 4.08
CA CYS A 24 9.03 6.67 5.45
C CYS A 24 9.02 5.43 6.36
N SER A 25 8.72 5.63 7.64
CA SER A 25 8.61 4.52 8.59
C SER A 25 7.30 3.73 8.41
N THR A 26 7.35 2.42 8.67
CA THR A 26 6.14 1.59 8.73
C THR A 26 5.13 2.09 9.76
N ARG A 27 5.62 2.71 10.85
CA ARG A 27 4.79 3.35 11.88
C ARG A 27 3.97 4.50 11.30
N LEU A 28 4.54 5.32 10.42
CA LEU A 28 3.79 6.39 9.75
C LEU A 28 2.70 5.82 8.86
N VAL A 29 3.01 4.79 8.06
CA VAL A 29 2.01 4.12 7.22
C VAL A 29 0.86 3.55 8.06
N GLN A 30 1.17 2.88 9.18
CA GLN A 30 0.14 2.39 10.10
C GLN A 30 -0.70 3.50 10.70
N LYS A 31 -0.09 4.63 11.06
CA LYS A 31 -0.83 5.82 11.53
C LYS A 31 -1.78 6.34 10.45
N LEU A 32 -1.34 6.43 9.20
CA LEU A 32 -2.19 6.83 8.08
C LEU A 32 -3.36 5.86 7.86
N VAL A 33 -3.13 4.56 8.00
CA VAL A 33 -4.20 3.54 7.94
C VAL A 33 -5.19 3.72 9.09
N ALA A 34 -4.70 3.94 10.32
CA ALA A 34 -5.54 4.14 11.49
C ALA A 34 -6.39 5.43 11.40
N GLU A 35 -5.87 6.46 10.75
CA GLU A 35 -6.55 7.73 10.48
C GLU A 35 -7.35 7.74 9.16
N ASP A 36 -7.40 6.62 8.43
CA ASP A 36 -8.05 6.49 7.11
C ASP A 36 -7.55 7.51 6.04
N LYS A 37 -6.28 7.92 6.14
CA LYS A 37 -5.63 8.92 5.29
C LYS A 37 -4.88 8.38 4.08
N ILE A 38 -4.87 7.06 3.90
CA ILE A 38 -4.17 6.37 2.80
C ILE A 38 -5.08 5.24 2.30
N PRO A 39 -5.19 4.98 0.98
CA PRO A 39 -6.08 3.94 0.50
C PRO A 39 -5.53 2.54 0.81
N TYR A 40 -6.30 1.74 1.57
CA TYR A 40 -5.95 0.37 1.92
C TYR A 40 -7.16 -0.57 1.81
N ALA A 41 -6.91 -1.87 1.94
CA ALA A 41 -7.94 -2.90 2.09
C ALA A 41 -7.61 -3.78 3.30
N LYS A 42 -8.64 -4.20 4.04
CA LYS A 42 -8.52 -5.21 5.09
C LYS A 42 -8.82 -6.59 4.50
N VAL A 43 -7.88 -7.51 4.65
CA VAL A 43 -8.03 -8.92 4.28
C VAL A 43 -7.87 -9.74 5.56
N GLY A 44 -9.00 -10.00 6.22
CA GLY A 44 -9.00 -10.53 7.58
C GLY A 44 -8.28 -9.58 8.54
N ARG A 45 -7.22 -10.07 9.19
CA ARG A 45 -6.37 -9.28 10.12
C ARG A 45 -5.28 -8.49 9.40
N LEU A 46 -5.12 -8.67 8.09
CA LEU A 46 -4.02 -8.09 7.33
C LEU A 46 -4.44 -6.79 6.66
N VAL A 47 -3.55 -5.81 6.68
CA VAL A 47 -3.66 -4.60 5.86
C VAL A 47 -2.90 -4.84 4.56
N ARG A 48 -3.56 -4.57 3.45
CA ARG A 48 -3.01 -4.69 2.09
C ARG A 48 -3.29 -3.44 1.28
N PHE A 49 -2.41 -3.19 0.32
CA PHE A 49 -2.45 -2.01 -0.51
C PHE A 49 -2.39 -2.42 -1.98
N SER A 50 -3.11 -1.70 -2.84
CA SER A 50 -2.93 -1.82 -4.27
C SER A 50 -1.89 -0.78 -4.71
N ARG A 51 -0.83 -1.22 -5.39
CA ARG A 51 0.17 -0.30 -5.97
C ARG A 51 -0.47 0.80 -6.81
N LEU A 52 -1.44 0.44 -7.66
CA LEU A 52 -2.15 1.38 -8.53
C LEU A 52 -2.90 2.45 -7.72
N ARG A 53 -3.58 2.04 -6.64
CA ARG A 53 -4.31 2.99 -5.77
C ARG A 53 -3.38 3.91 -4.99
N ILE A 54 -2.25 3.39 -4.49
CA ILE A 54 -1.23 4.20 -3.82
C ILE A 54 -0.67 5.24 -4.79
N ASN A 55 -0.34 4.83 -6.02
CA ASN A 55 0.21 5.74 -7.03
C ASN A 55 -0.81 6.82 -7.44
N ASP A 56 -2.09 6.45 -7.61
CA ASP A 56 -3.14 7.42 -7.91
C ASP A 56 -3.34 8.42 -6.75
N TRP A 57 -3.32 7.94 -5.51
CA TRP A 57 -3.39 8.78 -4.32
C TRP A 57 -2.19 9.73 -4.18
N LEU A 58 -0.98 9.26 -4.49
CA LEU A 58 0.22 10.10 -4.54
C LEU A 58 0.10 11.21 -5.59
N LYS A 59 -0.40 10.89 -6.79
CA LYS A 59 -0.66 11.88 -7.84
C LYS A 59 -1.67 12.95 -7.42
N LYS A 60 -2.60 12.61 -6.51
CA LYS A 60 -3.62 13.51 -5.97
C LYS A 60 -3.14 14.36 -4.77
N GLY A 61 -1.88 14.24 -4.36
CA GLY A 61 -1.28 15.06 -3.31
C GLY A 61 -0.98 14.34 -1.99
N GLY A 62 -1.27 13.03 -1.91
CA GLY A 62 -0.97 12.23 -0.71
C GLY A 62 -1.78 12.65 0.52
N SER A 63 -1.20 12.50 1.71
CA SER A 63 -1.87 12.75 2.99
C SER A 63 -1.87 14.24 3.41
N ARG A 64 -1.82 15.17 2.46
CA ARG A 64 -1.83 16.62 2.75
C ARG A 64 -3.19 17.08 3.26
#